data_AF-A0A2V5UKL3-F1
#
_entry.id   AF-A0A2V5UKL3-F1
#
_cell.length_a   1.000
_cell.length_b   1.000
_cell.length_c   1.000
_cell.angle_alpha   90.00
_cell.angle_beta   90.00
_cell.angle_gamma   90.00
#
_symmetry.space_group_name_H-M   'P 1'
#
loop_
_entity.id
_entity.type
_entity.pdbx_description
1 polymer ?
#
loop_
_entity_poly.entity_id
_entity_poly.type
_entity_poly.pdbx_seq_one_letter_code
_entity_poly.pdbx_strand_id
1 'polypeptide(L)' 'MASVKQPHRRECEECVKIGATWVHLRTCQTCGVTLCCDSSPNRHATKHAHASGHPVIASAQPGERWLYCYPDDTFCEY' A
#
# COMPACT_ATOMS: atom_id res chain seq x y z
N MET A 1 4.69 21.07 3.73
CA MET A 1 3.94 20.01 4.43
C MET A 1 3.68 18.91 3.42
N ALA A 2 4.35 17.76 3.54
CA ALA A 2 4.20 16.68 2.57
C ALA A 2 2.81 16.04 2.72
N SER A 3 1.91 16.29 1.78
CA SER A 3 0.57 15.71 1.79
C SER A 3 0.68 14.21 1.47
N VAL A 4 0.41 13.37 2.47
CA VAL A 4 0.34 11.92 2.29
C VAL A 4 -0.77 11.60 1.29
N LYS A 5 -0.45 10.81 0.26
CA LYS A 5 -1.40 10.34 -0.74
C LYS A 5 -2.39 9.40 -0.09
N GLN A 6 -3.65 9.80 -0.08
CA GLN A 6 -4.74 8.98 0.42
C GLN A 6 -5.28 8.05 -0.68
N PRO A 7 -5.77 6.85 -0.31
CA PRO A 7 -6.45 5.96 -1.25
C PRO A 7 -7.69 6.66 -1.84
N HIS A 8 -7.76 6.77 -3.16
CA HIS A 8 -8.99 7.24 -3.81
C HIS A 8 -10.08 6.15 -3.79
N ARG A 9 -9.66 4.88 -3.93
CA ARG A 9 -10.51 3.71 -3.72
C ARG A 9 -9.88 2.80 -2.68
N ARG A 10 -10.69 2.31 -1.75
CA ARG A 10 -10.28 1.31 -0.76
C ARG A 10 -10.42 -0.10 -1.37
N GLU A 11 -9.80 -0.30 -2.52
CA GLU A 11 -9.77 -1.58 -3.21
C GLU A 11 -8.41 -1.80 -3.88
N CYS A 12 -7.97 -3.05 -3.96
CA CYS A 12 -6.78 -3.41 -4.72
C CYS A 12 -7.21 -3.81 -6.13
N GLU A 13 -6.90 -2.97 -7.12
CA GLU A 13 -7.32 -3.18 -8.52
C GLU A 13 -6.91 -4.57 -9.04
N GLU A 14 -5.72 -5.04 -8.69
CA GLU A 14 -5.25 -6.37 -9.08
C GLU A 14 -6.08 -7.49 -8.45
N CYS A 15 -6.40 -7.38 -7.15
CA CYS A 15 -7.28 -8.35 -6.50
C CYS A 15 -8.69 -8.34 -7.10
N VAL A 16 -9.23 -7.16 -7.41
CA VAL A 16 -10.56 -7.02 -8.03
C VAL A 16 -10.59 -7.70 -9.39
N LYS A 17 -9.54 -7.54 -10.22
CA LYS A 17 -9.45 -8.19 -11.54
C LYS A 17 -9.50 -9.71 -11.48
N ILE A 18 -8.90 -10.30 -10.45
CA ILE A 18 -8.86 -11.76 -10.26
C ILE A 18 -9.98 -12.29 -9.36
N GLY A 19 -10.87 -11.42 -8.85
CA GLY A 19 -11.92 -11.79 -7.91
C GLY A 19 -11.39 -12.27 -6.54
N ALA A 20 -10.20 -11.84 -6.14
CA ALA A 20 -9.60 -12.20 -4.87
C ALA A 20 -9.93 -11.19 -3.77
N THR A 21 -9.89 -11.66 -2.53
CA THR A 21 -10.07 -10.83 -1.33
C THR A 21 -8.72 -10.35 -0.79
N TRP A 22 -8.77 -9.33 0.07
CA TRP A 22 -7.62 -8.78 0.77
C TRP A 22 -7.98 -8.50 2.23
N VAL A 23 -6.97 -8.43 3.08
CA VAL A 23 -7.12 -8.14 4.52
C VAL A 23 -6.98 -6.63 4.75
N HIS A 24 -5.82 -6.08 4.37
CA HIS A 24 -5.50 -4.66 4.54
C HIS A 24 -4.96 -4.07 3.24
N LEU A 25 -5.16 -2.76 3.11
CA LEU A 25 -4.75 -1.98 1.95
C LEU A 25 -3.63 -1.01 2.32
N ARG A 26 -2.73 -0.81 1.37
CA ARG A 26 -1.57 0.08 1.46
C ARG A 26 -1.53 0.95 0.21
N THR A 27 -1.35 2.25 0.39
CA THR A 27 -1.27 3.22 -0.71
C THR A 27 0.18 3.62 -0.93
N CYS A 28 0.70 3.37 -2.12
CA CYS A 28 2.03 3.79 -2.50
C CYS A 28 2.16 5.31 -2.47
N GLN A 29 3.18 5.85 -1.80
CA GLN A 29 3.37 7.30 -1.72
C GLN A 29 4.07 7.91 -2.93
N THR A 30 4.71 7.09 -3.75
CA THR A 30 5.34 7.56 -4.99
C THR A 30 4.29 7.74 -6.09
N CYS A 31 3.51 6.70 -6.39
CA CYS A 31 2.53 6.74 -7.49
C CYS A 31 1.08 6.93 -7.05
N GLY A 32 0.72 6.66 -5.79
CA GLY A 32 -0.65 6.80 -5.28
C GLY A 32 -1.56 5.59 -5.48
N VAL A 33 -1.06 4.48 -6.02
CA VAL A 33 -1.85 3.24 -6.18
C VAL A 33 -2.14 2.59 -4.83
N THR A 34 -3.35 2.03 -4.67
CA THR A 34 -3.75 1.28 -3.48
C THR A 34 -3.72 -0.22 -3.77
N LEU A 35 -2.95 -0.96 -2.96
CA LEU A 35 -2.66 -2.38 -3.15
C LEU A 35 -2.86 -3.16 -1.86
N CYS A 36 -3.07 -4.47 -1.96
CA CYS A 36 -3.19 -5.33 -0.78
C CYS A 36 -1.84 -5.55 -0.10
N CYS A 37 -1.82 -5.57 1.24
CA CYS A 37 -0.58 -5.75 2.00
C CYS A 37 -0.02 -7.18 1.90
N ASP A 38 1.16 -7.41 2.45
CA ASP A 38 1.84 -8.72 2.55
C ASP A 38 1.03 -9.80 3.29
N SER A 39 0.16 -9.40 4.22
CA SER A 39 -0.73 -10.30 4.96
C SER A 39 -1.94 -10.74 4.14
N SER A 40 -2.16 -10.15 2.96
CA SER A 40 -3.14 -10.62 1.99
C SER A 40 -2.54 -11.73 1.11
N PRO A 41 -3.36 -12.67 0.60
CA PRO A 41 -2.85 -13.84 -0.14
C PRO A 41 -1.99 -13.47 -1.36
N ASN A 42 -2.26 -12.34 -2.00
CA ASN A 42 -1.59 -11.94 -3.24
C ASN A 42 -0.35 -11.05 -3.08
N ARG A 43 -0.18 -10.40 -1.91
CA ARG A 43 0.97 -9.54 -1.56
C ARG A 43 1.32 -8.49 -2.62
N HIS A 44 0.31 -7.80 -3.18
CA HIS A 44 0.52 -6.86 -4.28
C HIS A 44 1.37 -5.64 -3.89
N ALA A 45 1.27 -5.14 -2.66
CA ALA A 45 2.08 -4.01 -2.19
C ALA A 45 3.60 -4.30 -2.30
N THR A 46 4.03 -5.48 -1.84
CA THR A 46 5.43 -5.90 -1.94
C THR A 46 5.84 -6.11 -3.40
N LYS A 47 5.05 -6.87 -4.18
CA LYS A 47 5.34 -7.08 -5.61
C LYS A 47 5.48 -5.76 -6.37
N HIS A 48 4.61 -4.80 -6.11
CA HIS A 48 4.66 -3.47 -6.70
C HIS A 48 5.89 -2.67 -6.26
N ALA A 49 6.26 -2.75 -4.98
CA ALA A 49 7.47 -2.10 -4.48
C ALA A 49 8.72 -2.60 -5.22
N HIS A 50 8.83 -3.91 -5.42
CA HIS A 50 9.93 -4.53 -6.17
C HIS A 50 9.86 -4.27 -7.69
N ALA A 51 8.67 -4.34 -8.30
CA ALA A 51 8.52 -4.21 -9.76
C ALA A 51 8.59 -2.76 -10.25
N SER A 52 7.98 -1.82 -9.51
CA SER A 52 7.96 -0.39 -9.87
C SER A 52 9.11 0.41 -9.26
N GLY A 53 9.87 -0.18 -8.33
CA GLY A 53 10.88 0.55 -7.55
C GLY A 53 10.25 1.57 -6.59
N HIS A 54 9.09 1.24 -6.02
CA HIS A 54 8.35 2.11 -5.11
C HIS A 54 8.43 1.60 -3.66
N PRO A 55 9.48 1.96 -2.90
CA PRO A 55 9.75 1.39 -1.59
C PRO A 55 8.81 1.89 -0.48
N VAL A 56 8.09 3.00 -0.68
CA VAL A 56 7.30 3.66 0.36
C VAL A 56 5.81 3.46 0.16
N ILE A 57 5.15 2.92 1.19
CA ILE A 57 3.71 2.72 1.26
C ILE A 57 3.14 3.43 2.50
N ALA A 58 1.89 3.85 2.45
CA ALA A 58 1.12 4.34 3.59
C ALA A 58 -0.02 3.38 3.91
N SER A 59 -0.47 3.36 5.17
CA SER A 59 -1.70 2.66 5.50
C SER A 59 -2.92 3.36 4.89
N ALA A 60 -3.78 2.57 4.24
CA ALA A 60 -5.07 3.01 3.71
C ALA A 60 -6.23 2.70 4.69
N GLN A 61 -5.92 2.23 5.90
CA GLN A 61 -6.90 1.88 6.91
C GLN A 61 -7.48 3.12 7.59
N PRO A 62 -8.78 3.11 7.94
CA PRO A 62 -9.38 4.20 8.70
C PRO A 62 -8.75 4.25 10.10
N GLY A 63 -8.08 5.36 10.43
CA GLY A 63 -7.48 5.60 11.75
C GLY A 63 -5.97 5.31 11.83
N GLU A 64 -5.40 4.60 10.86
CA GLU A 64 -3.96 4.38 10.79
C GLU A 64 -3.28 5.49 9.97
N ARG A 65 -2.30 6.18 10.55
CA ARG A 65 -1.52 7.22 9.87
C ARG A 65 -0.04 6.92 9.99
N TRP A 66 0.39 5.94 9.23
CA TRP A 66 1.79 5.56 9.16
C TRP A 66 2.19 5.21 7.73
N LEU A 67 3.48 5.37 7.51
CA LEU A 67 4.23 5.11 6.30
C LEU A 67 5.19 3.97 6.61
N TYR A 68 5.47 3.11 5.64
CA TYR A 68 6.47 2.05 5.79
C TYR A 68 7.37 2.03 4.55
N CYS A 69 8.66 1.90 4.80
CA CYS A 69 9.71 1.84 3.81
C CYS A 69 10.27 0.41 3.78
N TYR A 70 10.07 -0.30 2.67
CA TYR A 70 10.60 -1.66 2.49
C TYR A 70 12.13 -1.80 2.65
N PRO A 71 12.98 -0.95 2.04
CA PRO A 71 14.43 -1.09 2.14
C PRO A 71 14.98 -0.77 3.53
N ASP A 72 14.35 0.15 4.26
CA ASP A 72 14.73 0.51 5.63
C ASP A 72 14.05 -0.37 6.69
N ASP A 73 13.13 -1.24 6.28
CA ASP A 73 12.26 -2.04 7.15
C ASP A 73 11.63 -1.22 8.31
N THR A 74 11.36 0.05 8.06
CA THR A 74 10.99 1.03 9.08
C THR A 74 9.65 1.67 8.74
N PHE A 75 8.82 1.89 9.77
CA PHE A 75 7.61 2.70 9.65
C PHE A 75 7.75 4.06 10.36
N CYS A 76 7.05 5.05 9.84
CA CYS A 76 7.00 6.41 10.35
C CYS A 76 5.54 6.88 10.43
N GLU A 77 5.14 7.40 11.59
CA GLU A 77 3.79 7.94 11.83
C GLU A 77 3.72 9.43 11.47
N TYR A 78 2.54 9.92 11.09
CA TYR A 78 2.32 11.32 10.65
C TYR A 78 0.97 11.92 11.05
#